data_AF-A0A497BA92-F1
#
_entry.id   AF-A0A497BA92-F1
#
_cell.length_a   1.000
_cell.length_b   1.000
_cell.length_c   1.000
_cell.angle_alpha   90.00
_cell.angle_beta   90.00
_cell.angle_gamma   90.00
#
_symmetry.space_group_name_H-M   'P 1'
#
loop_
_entity.id
_entity.type
_entity.pdbx_description
1 polymer ?
#
loop_
_entity_poly.entity_id
_entity_poly.type
_entity_poly.pdbx_seq_one_letter_code
_entity_poly.pdbx_strand_id
1 'polypeptide(L)'
;MLNGRGGAQKLIHSGIKSITSTGESLYLGQTTFLPLAGMTKTHGLKVGIFTNGILINERLAGDLVGCMDEVAISLDGPTEEVNDEIRGIKGSFKRTINGIMELRI
;
A
#
# COMPACT_ATOMS: atom_id res chain seq x y z
N MET A 1 -0.60 6.02 21.55
CA MET A 1 -0.59 6.05 20.07
C MET A 1 0.49 7.03 19.64
N LEU A 2 1.50 6.57 18.89
CA LEU A 2 2.50 7.47 18.31
C LEU A 2 1.81 8.30 17.21
N ASN A 3 1.56 9.56 17.51
CA ASN A 3 1.32 10.61 16.51
C ASN A 3 2.42 10.50 15.43
N GLY A 4 2.02 10.26 14.17
CA GLY A 4 2.89 9.75 13.09
C GLY A 4 4.22 10.48 12.86
N ARG A 5 4.35 11.74 13.31
CA ARG A 5 5.61 12.51 13.29
C ARG A 5 6.71 11.93 14.17
N GLY A 6 6.38 11.48 15.38
CA GLY A 6 7.37 10.92 16.30
C GLY A 6 7.91 9.57 15.83
N GLY A 7 7.06 8.77 15.18
CA GLY A 7 7.48 7.53 14.52
C GLY A 7 8.39 7.79 13.31
N ALA A 8 8.01 8.74 12.45
CA ALA A 8 8.80 9.12 11.28
C ALA A 8 10.21 9.57 11.63
N GLN A 9 10.35 10.46 12.63
CA GLN A 9 11.68 10.93 13.05
C GLN A 9 12.57 9.80 13.53
N LYS A 10 12.05 8.84 14.30
CA LYS A 10 12.84 7.68 14.74
C LYS A 10 13.32 6.84 13.56
N LEU A 11 12.47 6.65 12.55
CA LEU A 11 12.82 5.90 11.35
C LEU A 11 13.86 6.63 10.49
N ILE A 12 13.76 7.95 10.36
CA ILE A 12 14.72 8.75 9.59
C ILE A 12 16.12 8.70 10.23
N HIS A 13 16.22 8.75 11.55
CA HIS A 13 17.50 8.77 12.26
C HIS A 13 18.06 7.38 12.60
N SER A 14 17.35 6.29 12.29
CA SER A 14 17.81 4.93 12.61
C SER A 14 18.81 4.36 11.60
N GLY A 15 19.00 5.02 10.45
CA GLY A 15 19.88 4.54 9.37
C GLY A 15 19.26 3.47 8.47
N ILE A 16 17.96 3.16 8.62
CA ILE A 16 17.24 2.28 7.70
C ILE A 16 17.09 2.95 6.33
N LYS A 17 17.07 2.14 5.27
CA LYS A 17 17.00 2.61 3.88
C LYS A 17 15.63 2.46 3.24
N SER A 18 14.76 1.65 3.84
CA SER A 18 13.43 1.36 3.32
C SER A 18 12.45 1.04 4.43
N ILE A 19 11.19 1.35 4.19
CA ILE A 19 10.05 0.90 5.00
C ILE A 19 9.03 0.26 4.08
N THR A 20 8.43 -0.85 4.52
CA THR A 20 7.34 -1.49 3.79
C THR A 20 6.21 -1.76 4.77
N SER A 21 5.02 -1.23 4.49
CA SER A 21 3.85 -1.59 5.29
C SER A 21 3.26 -2.90 4.78
N THR A 22 3.01 -3.82 5.70
CA THR A 22 2.32 -5.07 5.45
C THR A 22 0.97 -5.10 6.18
N GLY A 23 0.17 -6.15 5.97
CA GLY A 23 -1.22 -6.23 6.43
C GLY A 23 -2.19 -5.50 5.49
N GLU A 24 -3.51 -5.62 5.72
CA GLU A 24 -4.55 -4.86 4.98
C GLU A 24 -4.51 -3.36 5.35
N SER A 25 -3.38 -2.76 5.01
CA SER A 25 -2.94 -1.42 5.37
C SER A 25 -3.73 -0.34 4.63
N LEU A 26 -4.52 -0.65 3.59
CA LEU A 26 -5.28 0.40 2.89
C LEU A 26 -6.47 0.94 3.69
N TYR A 27 -7.08 0.14 4.56
CA TYR A 27 -8.24 0.59 5.35
C TYR A 27 -7.83 1.51 6.51
N LEU A 28 -6.72 1.20 7.20
CA LEU A 28 -6.22 1.97 8.35
C LEU A 28 -5.04 2.90 8.01
N GLY A 29 -4.37 2.64 6.89
CA GLY A 29 -3.13 3.32 6.49
C GLY A 29 -3.34 4.66 5.82
N GLN A 30 -4.56 5.03 5.39
CA GLN A 30 -4.81 6.38 4.86
C GLN A 30 -4.54 7.48 5.90
N THR A 31 -4.87 7.23 7.17
CA THR A 31 -4.70 8.22 8.25
C THR A 31 -3.35 8.11 8.96
N THR A 32 -2.65 6.99 8.81
CA THR A 32 -1.42 6.71 9.57
C THR A 32 -0.21 6.44 8.69
N PHE A 33 -0.33 5.57 7.68
CA PHE A 33 0.80 5.17 6.84
C PHE A 33 1.10 6.16 5.72
N LEU A 34 0.11 6.70 5.00
CA LEU A 34 0.36 7.68 3.92
C LEU A 34 1.11 8.94 4.42
N PRO A 35 0.76 9.55 5.58
CA PRO A 35 1.55 10.65 6.12
C PRO A 35 2.99 10.23 6.48
N LEU A 36 3.17 9.02 7.01
CA LEU A 36 4.49 8.46 7.34
C LEU A 36 5.33 8.23 6.08
N ALA A 37 4.72 7.64 5.04
CA ALA A 37 5.31 7.41 3.73
C ALA A 37 5.79 8.73 3.11
N GLY A 38 4.93 9.75 3.05
CA GLY A 38 5.31 11.06 2.52
C GLY A 38 6.49 11.70 3.28
N MET A 39 6.47 11.64 4.62
CA MET A 39 7.59 12.17 5.43
C MET A 39 8.88 11.40 5.22
N THR A 40 8.84 10.08 5.15
CA THR A 40 10.06 9.26 5.01
C THR A 40 10.63 9.30 3.60
N LYS A 41 9.78 9.36 2.56
CA LYS A 41 10.21 9.52 1.15
C LYS A 41 10.96 10.83 0.91
N THR A 42 10.51 11.95 1.50
CA THR A 42 11.23 13.24 1.41
C THR A 42 12.62 13.23 2.06
N HIS A 43 12.91 12.23 2.91
CA HIS A 43 14.22 12.04 3.56
C HIS A 43 15.04 10.92 2.89
N GLY A 44 14.65 10.46 1.70
CA GLY A 44 15.42 9.52 0.89
C GLY A 44 15.24 8.04 1.26
N LEU A 45 14.28 7.71 2.12
CA LEU A 45 13.91 6.31 2.37
C LEU A 45 13.03 5.79 1.24
N LYS A 46 13.26 4.55 0.82
CA LYS A 46 12.34 3.85 -0.08
C LYS A 46 11.07 3.44 0.67
N VAL A 47 9.92 3.60 0.05
CA VAL A 47 8.63 3.27 0.66
C VAL A 47 7.88 2.23 -0.16
N GLY A 48 7.52 1.12 0.47
CA GLY A 48 6.71 0.06 -0.13
C GLY A 48 5.41 -0.19 0.62
N ILE A 49 4.45 -0.81 -0.07
CA ILE A 49 3.21 -1.30 0.55
C ILE A 49 2.81 -2.65 -0.04
N PHE A 50 2.38 -3.58 0.82
CA PHE A 50 1.79 -4.85 0.44
C PHE A 50 0.28 -4.78 0.70
N THR A 51 -0.53 -5.10 -0.31
CA THR A 51 -2.00 -4.98 -0.23
C THR A 51 -2.71 -6.03 -1.09
N ASN A 52 -3.99 -6.29 -0.80
CA ASN A 52 -4.88 -7.07 -1.66
C ASN A 52 -5.39 -6.28 -2.89
N GLY A 53 -5.17 -4.95 -2.91
CA GLY A 53 -5.56 -4.07 -4.00
C GLY A 53 -7.06 -3.75 -4.11
N ILE A 54 -7.95 -4.38 -3.33
CA ILE A 54 -9.41 -4.29 -3.56
C ILE A 54 -10.01 -2.92 -3.22
N LEU A 55 -9.29 -2.11 -2.45
CA LEU A 55 -9.70 -0.76 -2.02
C LEU A 55 -9.06 0.37 -2.85
N ILE A 56 -8.22 0.03 -3.82
CA ILE A 56 -7.56 1.04 -4.66
C ILE A 56 -8.58 1.57 -5.67
N ASN A 57 -8.86 2.87 -5.54
CA ASN A 57 -9.60 3.68 -6.50
C ASN A 57 -8.69 4.78 -7.05
N GLU A 58 -9.14 5.53 -8.06
CA GLU A 58 -8.38 6.61 -8.70
C GLU A 58 -7.71 7.57 -7.68
N ARG A 59 -8.48 8.02 -6.67
CA ARG A 59 -7.96 8.92 -5.62
C ARG A 59 -6.81 8.28 -4.84
N LEU A 60 -7.03 7.07 -4.31
CA LEU A 60 -6.02 6.37 -3.52
C LEU A 60 -4.82 5.98 -4.38
N ALA A 61 -5.03 5.68 -5.66
CA ALA A 61 -3.95 5.43 -6.61
C ALA A 61 -3.07 6.66 -6.78
N GLY A 62 -3.65 7.86 -6.93
CA GLY A 62 -2.91 9.12 -6.96
C GLY A 62 -2.07 9.35 -5.69
N ASP A 63 -2.65 9.11 -4.51
CA ASP A 63 -1.94 9.21 -3.24
C ASP A 63 -0.77 8.21 -3.16
N LEU A 64 -0.99 6.95 -3.56
CA LEU A 64 0.03 5.90 -3.54
C LEU A 64 1.17 6.20 -4.52
N VAL A 65 0.86 6.57 -5.76
CA VAL A 65 1.85 6.93 -6.78
C VAL A 65 2.73 8.10 -6.32
N GLY A 66 2.15 9.07 -5.61
CA GLY A 66 2.90 10.22 -5.09
C GLY A 66 3.89 9.89 -3.97
N CYS A 67 3.67 8.81 -3.20
CA CYS A 67 4.45 8.54 -1.99
C CYS A 67 5.09 7.15 -1.90
N MET A 68 4.82 6.23 -2.82
CA MET A 68 5.38 4.87 -2.85
C MET A 68 6.45 4.74 -3.94
N ASP A 69 7.43 3.87 -3.70
CA ASP A 69 8.37 3.37 -4.70
C ASP A 69 7.96 1.97 -5.19
N GLU A 70 7.19 1.24 -4.38
CA GLU A 70 6.68 -0.10 -4.70
C GLU A 70 5.28 -0.31 -4.13
N VAL A 71 4.37 -0.80 -4.98
CA VAL A 71 3.05 -1.29 -4.57
C VAL A 71 2.96 -2.75 -4.95
N ALA A 72 3.13 -3.65 -3.98
CA ALA A 72 2.99 -5.08 -4.19
C ALA A 72 1.52 -5.48 -3.97
N ILE A 73 0.92 -6.04 -5.02
CA ILE A 73 -0.48 -6.44 -5.02
C ILE A 73 -0.58 -7.95 -4.98
N SER A 74 -1.40 -8.42 -4.06
CA SER A 74 -1.60 -9.83 -3.81
C SER A 74 -2.65 -10.36 -4.79
N LEU A 75 -2.24 -11.18 -5.76
CA LEU A 75 -3.08 -11.83 -6.77
C LEU A 75 -2.69 -13.32 -6.80
N ASP A 76 -3.50 -14.18 -6.19
CA ASP A 76 -3.11 -15.57 -5.90
C ASP A 76 -3.60 -16.58 -6.95
N GLY A 77 -4.46 -16.15 -7.88
CA GLY A 77 -5.02 -17.00 -8.92
C GLY A 77 -5.04 -16.31 -10.28
N PRO A 78 -4.90 -17.07 -11.39
CA PRO A 78 -4.94 -16.51 -12.74
C PRO A 78 -6.37 -16.18 -13.21
N THR A 79 -7.41 -16.66 -12.53
CA THR A 79 -8.82 -16.40 -12.84
C THR A 79 -9.57 -15.91 -11.61
N GLU A 80 -10.78 -15.37 -11.83
CA GLU A 80 -11.67 -14.92 -10.75
C GLU A 80 -12.00 -16.08 -9.81
N GLU A 81 -12.33 -17.25 -10.35
CA GLU A 81 -12.69 -18.43 -9.59
C GLU A 81 -11.54 -18.87 -8.65
N VAL A 82 -10.32 -19.03 -9.21
CA VAL A 82 -9.17 -19.53 -8.43
C VAL A 82 -8.74 -18.52 -7.38
N ASN A 83 -8.63 -17.24 -7.76
CA ASN A 83 -8.18 -16.22 -6.82
C ASN A 83 -9.19 -16.00 -5.69
N ASP A 84 -10.49 -15.89 -6.01
CA ASP A 84 -11.52 -15.67 -5.01
C ASP A 84 -11.66 -16.86 -4.06
N GLU A 85 -11.46 -18.09 -4.56
CA GLU A 85 -11.40 -19.30 -3.74
C GLU A 85 -10.23 -19.25 -2.75
N ILE A 86 -9.00 -18.96 -3.22
CA ILE A 86 -7.81 -18.87 -2.36
C ILE A 86 -7.97 -17.75 -1.32
N ARG A 87 -8.52 -16.61 -1.74
CA ARG A 87 -8.70 -15.43 -0.88
C ARG A 87 -9.89 -15.54 0.08
N GLY A 88 -10.85 -16.43 -0.20
CA GLY A 88 -12.11 -16.53 0.54
C GLY A 88 -13.01 -15.30 0.36
N ILE A 89 -12.83 -14.51 -0.70
CA ILE A 89 -13.56 -13.25 -0.94
C ILE A 89 -14.07 -13.22 -2.38
N LYS A 90 -15.39 -13.33 -2.54
CA LYS A 90 -16.05 -13.20 -3.86
C LYS A 90 -15.85 -11.80 -4.45
N GLY A 91 -15.58 -11.73 -5.75
CA GLY A 91 -15.24 -10.54 -6.52
C GLY A 91 -13.91 -9.91 -6.13
N SER A 92 -13.02 -10.60 -5.41
CA SER A 92 -11.72 -10.03 -5.03
C SER A 92 -10.83 -9.85 -6.25
N PHE A 93 -10.75 -10.83 -7.14
CA PHE A 93 -9.95 -10.79 -8.36
C PHE A 93 -10.29 -9.55 -9.19
N LYS A 94 -11.57 -9.37 -9.54
CA LYS A 94 -12.02 -8.24 -10.36
C LYS A 94 -11.70 -6.89 -9.71
N ARG A 95 -11.88 -6.77 -8.39
CA ARG A 95 -11.53 -5.53 -7.66
C ARG A 95 -10.02 -5.29 -7.61
N THR A 96 -9.24 -6.34 -7.41
CA THR A 96 -7.77 -6.29 -7.43
C THR A 96 -7.26 -5.86 -8.81
N ILE A 97 -7.78 -6.45 -9.89
CA ILE A 97 -7.44 -6.05 -11.26
C ILE A 97 -7.81 -4.59 -11.51
N ASN A 98 -9.01 -4.15 -11.12
CA ASN A 98 -9.38 -2.74 -11.22
C ASN A 98 -8.38 -1.85 -10.47
N GLY A 99 -8.03 -2.19 -9.23
CA GLY A 99 -7.04 -1.46 -8.44
C GLY A 99 -5.66 -1.38 -9.10
N ILE A 100 -5.22 -2.46 -9.75
CA ILE A 100 -3.98 -2.47 -10.56
C ILE A 100 -4.10 -1.50 -11.75
N MET A 101 -5.26 -1.43 -12.41
CA MET A 101 -5.49 -0.53 -13.54
C MET A 101 -5.45 0.94 -13.12
N GLU A 102 -5.98 1.28 -11.94
CA GLU A 102 -5.93 2.64 -11.39
C GLU A 102 -4.50 3.11 -11.08
N LEU A 103 -3.57 2.19 -10.80
CA LEU A 103 -2.16 2.51 -10.55
C LEU A 103 -1.34 2.74 -11.83
N ARG A 104 -1.93 2.53 -13.02
CA ARG A 104 -1.23 2.76 -14.29
C ARG A 104 -1.13 4.27 -14.52
N ILE A 105 0.11 4.75 -14.55
CA ILE A 105 0.51 6.12 -14.88
C ILE A 105 1.09 6.16 -16.29
#